data_AF-A0A249WAH1-F1
#
_entry.id   AF-A0A249WAH1-F1
#
_cell.length_a   1.000
_cell.length_b   1.000
_cell.length_c   1.000
_cell.angle_alpha   90.00
_cell.angle_beta   90.00
_cell.angle_gamma   90.00
#
_symmetry.space_group_name_H-M   'P 1'
#
loop_
_entity.id
_entity.type
_entity.pdbx_description
1 polymer ?
#
loop_
_entity_poly.entity_id
_entity_poly.type
_entity_poly.pdbx_seq_one_letter_code
_entity_poly.pdbx_strand_id
1 'polypeptide(L)'
;MINIITSFLSNSLVHKQSIEVKDSIEKAHIDLIVEEQINIRFDIYKRMPKYREILIKDSFYTSVIESSVHRKISQNSDGVIIKVPSKVDDFILRYVEYHEFYAHRPDKLKHIEYIKEIIPSEEHRFAFDKLHHYTSFPKPQYREKTRREKWNEKIVYYSELLEKVKHLYKTGGLRTVVNKVKNKLVC
;
A
#
# COMPACT_ATOMS: atom_id res chain seq x y z
N MET A 1 -17.53 -19.93 7.66
CA MET A 1 -16.15 -20.29 7.26
C MET A 1 -15.27 -20.61 8.45
N ILE A 2 -15.22 -19.75 9.48
CA ILE A 2 -14.43 -19.97 10.71
C ILE A 2 -14.70 -21.36 11.32
N ASN A 3 -15.98 -21.71 11.53
CA ASN A 3 -16.36 -23.01 12.09
C ASN A 3 -15.89 -24.18 11.22
N ILE A 4 -15.96 -24.07 9.89
CA ILE A 4 -15.55 -25.13 8.96
C ILE A 4 -14.05 -25.40 9.08
N ILE A 5 -13.23 -24.35 9.05
CA ILE A 5 -11.76 -24.47 9.16
C ILE A 5 -11.39 -24.99 10.54
N THR A 6 -12.03 -24.48 11.60
CA THR A 6 -11.77 -24.92 12.98
C THR A 6 -12.11 -26.40 13.15
N SER A 7 -13.27 -26.85 12.64
CA SER A 7 -13.65 -28.27 12.66
C SER A 7 -12.68 -29.15 11.87
N PHE A 8 -12.26 -28.69 10.67
CA PHE A 8 -11.29 -29.43 9.85
C PHE A 8 -9.94 -29.60 10.56
N LEU A 9 -9.43 -28.54 11.17
CA LEU A 9 -8.17 -28.59 11.93
C LEU A 9 -8.32 -29.45 13.19
N SER A 10 -9.46 -29.36 13.89
CA SER A 10 -9.74 -30.12 15.11
C SER A 10 -9.67 -31.64 14.87
N ASN A 11 -10.13 -32.10 13.70
CA ASN A 11 -10.07 -33.51 13.31
C ASN A 11 -8.64 -34.03 13.07
N SER A 12 -7.67 -33.13 12.91
CA SER A 12 -6.27 -33.44 12.59
C SER A 12 -5.32 -33.20 13.76
N LEU A 13 -5.83 -32.79 14.94
CA LEU A 13 -4.99 -32.48 16.09
C LEU A 13 -4.38 -33.75 16.70
N VAL A 14 -3.06 -33.72 16.89
CA VAL A 14 -2.30 -34.71 17.67
C VAL A 14 -1.63 -34.00 18.87
N HIS A 15 -1.27 -34.73 19.93
CA HIS A 15 -0.72 -34.21 21.19
C HIS A 15 0.18 -32.96 21.04
N LYS A 16 -0.02 -31.97 21.93
CA LYS A 16 0.66 -30.66 22.00
C LYS A 16 0.31 -29.65 20.89
N GLN A 17 -0.85 -29.83 20.25
CA GLN A 17 -1.40 -28.85 19.32
C GLN A 17 -2.65 -28.17 19.90
N SER A 18 -2.83 -26.89 19.61
CA SER A 18 -4.04 -26.15 19.96
C SER A 18 -4.48 -25.25 18.80
N ILE A 19 -5.75 -24.84 18.83
CA ILE A 19 -6.30 -23.90 17.84
C ILE A 19 -6.69 -22.62 18.58
N GLU A 20 -6.13 -21.49 18.18
CA GLU A 20 -6.57 -20.18 18.65
C GLU A 20 -7.36 -19.46 17.56
N VAL A 21 -8.53 -18.93 17.92
CA VAL A 21 -9.35 -18.11 17.02
C VAL A 21 -9.41 -16.69 17.54
N LYS A 22 -8.91 -15.74 16.75
CA LYS A 22 -8.99 -14.30 17.02
C LYS A 22 -9.96 -13.68 16.01
N ASP A 23 -11.19 -13.46 16.46
CA ASP A 23 -12.24 -12.95 15.58
C ASP A 23 -12.49 -11.45 15.77
N SER A 24 -12.35 -10.69 14.69
CA SER A 24 -12.64 -9.26 14.65
C SER A 24 -13.69 -8.94 13.59
N ILE A 25 -14.11 -7.67 13.53
CA ILE A 25 -15.11 -7.22 12.56
C ILE A 25 -14.57 -7.34 11.12
N GLU A 26 -13.29 -7.06 10.90
CA GLU A 26 -12.68 -7.01 9.57
C GLU A 26 -12.09 -8.34 9.14
N LYS A 27 -11.49 -9.05 10.10
CA LYS A 27 -10.73 -10.27 9.84
C LYS A 27 -10.86 -11.26 10.98
N ALA A 28 -10.77 -12.54 10.66
CA ALA A 28 -10.58 -13.60 11.63
C ALA A 28 -9.24 -14.28 11.38
N HIS A 29 -8.51 -14.55 12.44
CA HIS A 29 -7.30 -15.35 12.42
C HIS A 29 -7.59 -16.70 13.06
N ILE A 30 -7.24 -17.78 12.38
CA ILE A 30 -7.31 -19.14 12.91
C ILE A 30 -5.89 -19.69 12.92
N ASP A 31 -5.33 -19.82 14.11
CA ASP A 31 -3.95 -20.21 14.34
C ASP A 31 -3.91 -21.67 14.79
N LEU A 32 -3.21 -22.52 14.04
CA LEU A 32 -2.78 -23.83 14.51
C LEU A 32 -1.46 -23.64 15.26
N ILE A 33 -1.50 -23.84 16.58
CA ILE A 33 -0.34 -23.75 17.47
C ILE A 33 0.24 -25.15 17.65
N VAL A 34 1.55 -25.28 17.45
CA VAL A 34 2.34 -26.49 17.71
C VAL A 34 3.51 -26.06 18.59
N GLU A 35 3.68 -26.67 19.76
CA GLU A 35 4.79 -26.34 20.68
C GLU A 35 4.90 -24.83 20.98
N GLU A 36 3.77 -24.21 21.33
CA GLU A 36 3.66 -22.77 21.67
C GLU A 36 3.97 -21.80 20.51
N GLN A 37 4.17 -22.31 19.29
CA GLN A 37 4.41 -21.49 18.10
C GLN A 37 3.30 -21.63 17.07
N ILE A 38 3.03 -20.56 16.32
CA ILE A 38 2.09 -20.59 15.21
C ILE A 38 2.72 -21.39 14.07
N ASN A 39 2.16 -22.56 13.79
CA ASN A 39 2.59 -23.41 12.69
C ASN A 39 1.90 -23.02 11.38
N ILE A 40 0.57 -22.79 11.44
CA ILE A 40 -0.24 -22.34 10.29
C ILE A 40 -1.20 -21.26 10.79
N ARG A 41 -1.37 -20.19 10.01
CA ARG A 41 -2.41 -19.17 10.22
C ARG A 41 -3.28 -19.06 8.98
N PHE A 42 -4.59 -19.13 9.19
CA PHE A 42 -5.57 -18.76 8.18
C PHE A 42 -6.06 -17.34 8.45
N ASP A 43 -5.77 -16.43 7.52
CA ASP A 43 -6.32 -15.06 7.52
C ASP A 43 -7.62 -15.04 6.72
N ILE A 44 -8.74 -14.77 7.39
CA ILE A 44 -10.07 -14.70 6.76
C ILE A 44 -10.55 -13.26 6.78
N TYR A 45 -10.60 -12.62 5.61
CA TYR A 45 -11.13 -11.27 5.46
C TYR A 45 -12.65 -11.29 5.29
N LYS A 46 -13.37 -10.64 6.22
CA LYS A 46 -14.83 -10.47 6.19
C LYS A 46 -15.27 -9.25 5.38
N ARG A 47 -14.38 -8.27 5.24
CA ARG A 47 -14.52 -7.06 4.40
C ARG A 47 -13.13 -6.54 4.04
N MET A 48 -13.03 -5.54 3.16
CA MET A 48 -11.74 -4.93 2.86
C MET A 48 -11.11 -4.31 4.11
N PRO A 49 -9.80 -4.49 4.32
CA PRO A 49 -9.08 -3.81 5.39
C PRO A 49 -9.13 -2.30 5.21
N LYS A 50 -9.13 -1.56 6.32
CA LYS A 50 -8.90 -0.12 6.28
C LYS A 50 -7.41 0.15 6.18
N TYR A 51 -7.03 0.79 5.09
CA TYR A 51 -5.67 1.26 4.82
C TYR A 51 -5.57 2.75 5.14
N ARG A 52 -4.41 3.19 5.62
CA ARG A 52 -4.15 4.60 5.99
C ARG A 52 -3.64 5.40 4.81
N GLU A 53 -2.75 4.80 4.03
CA GLU A 53 -2.01 5.50 2.97
C GLU A 53 -2.77 5.51 1.64
N ILE A 54 -3.59 4.49 1.39
CA ILE A 54 -4.44 4.39 0.19
C ILE A 54 -5.85 3.96 0.59
N LEU A 55 -6.83 4.83 0.39
CA LEU A 55 -8.24 4.51 0.62
C LEU A 55 -8.75 3.63 -0.52
N ILE A 56 -9.36 2.49 -0.19
CA ILE A 56 -10.04 1.61 -1.14
C ILE A 56 -11.56 1.72 -0.94
N LYS A 57 -12.33 1.79 -2.02
CA LYS A 57 -13.80 1.71 -1.98
C LYS A 57 -14.25 0.31 -1.53
N ASP A 58 -15.24 0.25 -0.64
CA ASP A 58 -15.81 -1.03 -0.17
C ASP A 58 -16.33 -1.92 -1.31
N SER A 59 -16.85 -1.31 -2.39
CA SER A 59 -17.32 -2.02 -3.59
C SER A 59 -16.23 -2.82 -4.30
N PHE A 60 -14.94 -2.51 -4.06
CA PHE A 60 -13.84 -3.30 -4.59
C PHE A 60 -13.87 -4.73 -4.05
N TYR A 61 -14.23 -4.93 -2.77
CA TYR A 61 -14.33 -6.27 -2.17
C TYR A 61 -15.29 -7.17 -2.97
N THR A 62 -16.47 -6.65 -3.26
CA THR A 62 -17.49 -7.34 -4.07
C THR A 62 -16.98 -7.61 -5.47
N SER A 63 -16.36 -6.61 -6.12
CA SER A 63 -15.78 -6.79 -7.45
C SER A 63 -14.79 -7.94 -7.48
N VAL A 64 -13.85 -8.03 -6.53
CA VAL A 64 -12.84 -9.10 -6.46
C VAL A 64 -13.49 -10.49 -6.37
N ILE A 65 -14.56 -10.62 -5.57
CA ILE A 65 -15.28 -11.89 -5.41
C ILE A 65 -16.00 -12.26 -6.71
N GLU A 66 -16.68 -11.29 -7.34
CA GLU A 66 -17.43 -11.50 -8.57
C GLU A 66 -16.54 -11.81 -9.78
N SER A 67 -15.40 -11.14 -9.91
CA SER A 67 -14.41 -11.39 -10.96
C SER A 67 -13.37 -12.46 -10.61
N SER A 68 -13.62 -13.27 -9.58
CA SER A 68 -12.73 -14.37 -9.22
C SER A 68 -12.68 -15.44 -10.32
N VAL A 69 -11.48 -15.98 -10.54
CA VAL A 69 -11.21 -16.99 -11.56
C VAL A 69 -10.92 -18.34 -10.91
N HIS A 70 -11.30 -19.43 -11.57
CA HIS A 70 -10.98 -20.77 -11.11
C HIS A 70 -9.51 -21.09 -11.41
N ARG A 71 -8.79 -21.55 -10.40
CA ARG A 71 -7.41 -22.03 -10.52
C ARG A 71 -7.33 -23.45 -10.00
N LYS A 72 -6.84 -24.35 -10.85
CA LYS A 72 -6.51 -25.72 -10.44
C LYS A 72 -5.17 -25.70 -9.71
N ILE A 73 -5.17 -26.14 -8.46
CA ILE A 73 -3.96 -26.42 -7.70
C ILE A 73 -3.81 -27.94 -7.64
N SER A 74 -2.81 -28.48 -8.34
CA SER A 74 -2.44 -29.88 -8.21
C SER A 74 -1.03 -29.97 -7.66
N GLN A 75 -0.87 -30.66 -6.54
CA GLN A 75 0.43 -31.26 -6.18
C GLN A 75 0.46 -32.76 -6.52
N ASN A 76 -0.70 -33.42 -6.72
CA ASN A 76 -0.87 -34.82 -7.11
C ASN A 76 -2.06 -34.99 -8.10
N SER A 77 -2.36 -36.23 -8.51
CA SER A 77 -3.42 -36.62 -9.47
C SER A 77 -4.82 -36.06 -9.17
N ASP A 78 -5.14 -35.79 -7.91
CA ASP A 78 -6.38 -35.14 -7.47
C ASP A 78 -6.16 -33.64 -7.29
N GLY A 79 -6.29 -32.88 -8.38
CA GLY A 79 -6.20 -31.42 -8.34
C GLY A 79 -7.46 -30.79 -7.74
N VAL A 80 -7.27 -29.83 -6.82
CA VAL A 80 -8.37 -29.05 -6.26
C VAL A 80 -8.59 -27.79 -7.09
N ILE A 81 -9.84 -27.47 -7.39
CA ILE A 81 -10.21 -26.20 -8.03
C ILE A 81 -10.58 -25.21 -6.94
N ILE A 82 -9.83 -24.11 -6.87
CA ILE A 82 -10.13 -22.99 -5.97
C ILE A 82 -10.48 -21.75 -6.78
N LYS A 83 -11.20 -20.80 -6.18
CA LYS A 83 -11.37 -19.46 -6.73
C LYS A 83 -10.27 -18.55 -6.20
N VAL A 84 -9.64 -17.81 -7.10
CA VAL A 84 -8.63 -16.80 -6.78
C VAL A 84 -9.01 -15.47 -7.43
N PRO A 85 -8.52 -14.32 -6.92
CA PRO A 85 -8.70 -13.05 -7.61
C PRO A 85 -8.20 -13.11 -9.07
N SER A 86 -8.80 -12.30 -9.94
CA SER A 86 -8.24 -12.09 -11.28
C SER A 86 -6.82 -11.51 -11.18
N LYS A 87 -6.01 -11.62 -12.25
CA LYS A 87 -4.66 -11.03 -12.26
C LYS A 87 -4.66 -9.54 -11.94
N VAL A 88 -5.65 -8.82 -12.47
CA VAL A 88 -5.83 -7.38 -12.26
C VAL A 88 -6.19 -7.07 -10.81
N ASP A 89 -7.10 -7.85 -10.23
CA ASP A 89 -7.50 -7.68 -8.83
C ASP A 89 -6.37 -8.01 -7.87
N ASP A 90 -5.64 -9.10 -8.12
CA ASP A 90 -4.48 -9.49 -7.33
C ASP A 90 -3.38 -8.42 -7.39
N PHE A 91 -3.16 -7.83 -8.56
CA PHE A 91 -2.27 -6.67 -8.71
C PHE A 91 -2.71 -5.49 -7.83
N ILE A 92 -4.00 -5.10 -7.87
CA ILE A 92 -4.50 -3.97 -7.07
C ILE A 92 -4.33 -4.26 -5.58
N LEU A 93 -4.69 -5.46 -5.12
CA LEU A 93 -4.53 -5.86 -3.72
C LEU A 93 -3.08 -5.75 -3.27
N ARG A 94 -2.15 -6.29 -4.05
CA ARG A 94 -0.71 -6.24 -3.75
C ARG A 94 -0.14 -4.84 -3.83
N TYR A 95 -0.61 -4.03 -4.77
CA TYR A 95 -0.20 -2.63 -4.91
C TYR A 95 -0.58 -1.82 -3.67
N VAL A 96 -1.83 -1.96 -3.21
CA VAL A 96 -2.28 -1.24 -2.01
C VAL A 96 -1.56 -1.75 -0.76
N GLU A 97 -1.41 -3.06 -0.59
CA GLU A 97 -0.63 -3.61 0.54
C GLU A 97 0.82 -3.11 0.53
N TYR A 98 1.46 -3.07 -0.64
CA TYR A 98 2.82 -2.58 -0.76
C TYR A 98 2.91 -1.12 -0.29
N HIS A 99 2.02 -0.25 -0.78
CA HIS A 99 2.02 1.16 -0.42
C HIS A 99 1.75 1.40 1.06
N GLU A 100 0.84 0.64 1.68
CA GLU A 100 0.54 0.75 3.12
C GLU A 100 1.79 0.45 3.97
N PHE A 101 2.58 -0.55 3.58
CA PHE A 101 3.70 -1.03 4.38
C PHE A 101 5.08 -0.60 3.88
N TYR A 102 5.16 0.15 2.78
CA TYR A 102 6.42 0.50 2.11
C TYR A 102 7.46 1.09 3.06
N ALA A 103 7.04 2.02 3.93
CA ALA A 103 7.93 2.69 4.87
C ALA A 103 8.47 1.78 6.01
N HIS A 104 7.78 0.67 6.31
CA HIS A 104 8.04 -0.13 7.51
C HIS A 104 8.56 -1.55 7.22
N ARG A 105 8.37 -2.04 6.00
CA ARG A 105 8.60 -3.45 5.64
C ARG A 105 9.32 -3.58 4.29
N PRO A 106 10.66 -3.58 4.29
CA PRO A 106 11.43 -3.74 3.06
C PRO A 106 11.22 -5.12 2.41
N ASP A 107 10.76 -6.13 3.15
CA ASP A 107 10.45 -7.48 2.63
C ASP A 107 9.28 -7.51 1.64
N LYS A 108 8.40 -6.49 1.68
CA LYS A 108 7.27 -6.34 0.76
C LYS A 108 7.70 -5.94 -0.66
N LEU A 109 9.01 -5.69 -0.92
CA LEU A 109 9.55 -5.49 -2.28
C LEU A 109 9.18 -6.61 -3.25
N LYS A 110 9.00 -7.85 -2.76
CA LYS A 110 8.53 -9.00 -3.54
C LYS A 110 7.17 -8.75 -4.23
N HIS A 111 6.33 -7.88 -3.67
CA HIS A 111 5.06 -7.51 -4.31
C HIS A 111 5.28 -6.63 -5.55
N ILE A 112 6.27 -5.73 -5.55
CA ILE A 112 6.62 -4.96 -6.75
C ILE A 112 7.20 -5.88 -7.83
N GLU A 113 8.06 -6.82 -7.45
CA GLU A 113 8.62 -7.78 -8.41
C GLU A 113 7.51 -8.62 -9.04
N TYR A 114 6.60 -9.15 -8.22
CA TYR A 114 5.42 -9.86 -8.68
C TYR A 114 4.51 -9.01 -9.59
N ILE A 115 4.28 -7.74 -9.22
CA ILE A 115 3.49 -6.78 -10.02
C ILE A 115 4.08 -6.60 -11.42
N LYS A 116 5.42 -6.52 -11.53
CA LYS A 116 6.10 -6.34 -12.82
C LYS A 116 5.94 -7.54 -13.75
N GLU A 117 5.79 -8.74 -13.20
CA GLU A 117 5.78 -9.99 -13.97
C GLU A 117 4.38 -10.43 -14.43
N ILE A 118 3.31 -9.92 -13.81
CA ILE A 118 1.99 -10.57 -13.94
C ILE A 118 0.99 -9.96 -14.88
N ILE A 119 1.09 -8.66 -15.13
CA ILE A 119 0.18 -8.02 -16.08
C ILE A 119 0.92 -7.87 -17.41
N PRO A 120 0.44 -8.53 -18.49
CA PRO A 120 0.92 -8.27 -19.84
C PRO A 120 0.74 -6.79 -20.22
N SER A 121 1.59 -6.26 -21.09
CA SER A 121 1.55 -4.83 -21.46
C SER A 121 0.19 -4.37 -22.00
N GLU A 122 -0.57 -5.26 -22.63
CA GLU A 122 -1.91 -4.98 -23.17
C GLU A 122 -2.98 -4.76 -22.08
N GLU A 123 -2.83 -5.37 -20.91
CA GLU A 123 -3.78 -5.27 -19.79
C GLU A 123 -3.44 -4.12 -18.82
N HIS A 124 -2.26 -3.48 -18.95
CA HIS A 124 -1.81 -2.41 -18.06
C HIS A 124 -2.82 -1.27 -17.95
N ARG A 125 -3.33 -0.80 -19.09
CA ARG A 125 -4.29 0.31 -19.11
C ARG A 125 -5.54 -0.03 -18.29
N PHE A 126 -6.13 -1.19 -18.53
CA PHE A 126 -7.31 -1.64 -17.79
C PHE A 126 -7.02 -1.81 -16.29
N ALA A 127 -5.85 -2.34 -15.94
CA ALA A 127 -5.44 -2.48 -14.56
C ALA A 127 -5.28 -1.14 -13.84
N PHE A 128 -4.65 -0.16 -14.48
CA PHE A 128 -4.52 1.19 -13.93
C PHE A 128 -5.87 1.92 -13.85
N ASP A 129 -6.74 1.77 -14.85
CA ASP A 129 -8.08 2.35 -14.82
C ASP A 129 -8.90 1.77 -13.65
N LYS A 130 -8.85 0.45 -13.44
CA LYS A 130 -9.50 -0.21 -12.31
C LYS A 130 -8.89 0.23 -10.97
N LEU A 131 -7.56 0.31 -10.88
CA LEU A 131 -6.86 0.81 -9.69
C LEU A 131 -7.32 2.24 -9.33
N HIS A 132 -7.27 3.18 -10.28
CA HIS A 132 -7.69 4.56 -10.07
C HIS A 132 -9.18 4.69 -9.78
N HIS A 133 -10.01 3.79 -10.32
CA HIS A 133 -11.43 3.77 -10.01
C HIS A 133 -11.69 3.39 -8.56
N TYR A 134 -10.98 2.39 -8.02
CA TYR A 134 -11.26 1.84 -6.68
C TYR A 134 -10.41 2.45 -5.57
N THR A 135 -9.36 3.19 -5.88
CA THR A 135 -8.45 3.77 -4.89
C THR A 135 -8.44 5.29 -4.91
N SER A 136 -8.09 5.89 -3.78
CA SER A 136 -7.82 7.32 -3.66
C SER A 136 -6.83 7.57 -2.53
N PHE A 137 -6.04 8.65 -2.61
CA PHE A 137 -5.19 9.04 -1.51
C PHE A 137 -6.00 9.76 -0.43
N PRO A 138 -5.64 9.60 0.86
CA PRO A 138 -6.23 10.42 1.91
C PRO A 138 -6.04 11.89 1.55
N LYS A 139 -7.11 12.68 1.68
CA LYS A 139 -7.02 14.12 1.42
C LYS A 139 -5.96 14.70 2.36
N PRO A 140 -4.98 15.46 1.87
CA PRO A 140 -4.03 16.12 2.75
C PRO A 140 -4.83 16.97 3.71
N GLN A 141 -4.64 16.73 5.02
CA GLN A 141 -5.19 17.62 6.04
C GLN A 141 -4.45 18.94 5.91
N TYR A 142 -5.01 19.84 5.10
CA TYR A 142 -4.46 21.18 4.96
C TYR A 142 -4.75 21.91 6.26
N ARG A 143 -3.83 21.81 7.22
CA ARG A 143 -3.85 22.67 8.38
C ARG A 143 -3.56 24.07 7.88
N GLU A 144 -4.52 24.98 8.04
CA GLU A 144 -4.25 26.38 7.78
C GLU A 144 -3.06 26.81 8.64
N LYS A 145 -1.98 27.22 7.99
CA LYS A 145 -0.80 27.75 8.67
C LYS A 145 -1.21 28.95 9.51
N THR A 146 -0.82 28.94 10.76
CA THR A 146 -0.98 30.08 11.66
C THR A 146 -0.26 31.30 11.10
N ARG A 147 -0.67 32.51 11.51
CA ARG A 147 0.01 33.75 11.11
C ARG A 147 1.51 33.68 11.39
N ARG A 148 1.90 33.13 12.56
CA ARG A 148 3.31 32.99 12.97
C ARG A 148 4.11 32.09 12.03
N GLU A 149 3.55 30.95 11.64
CA GLU A 149 4.21 30.04 10.67
C GLU A 149 4.41 30.71 9.31
N LYS A 150 3.39 31.45 8.82
CA LYS A 150 3.51 32.24 7.58
C LYS A 150 4.61 33.31 7.68
N TRP A 151 4.75 33.97 8.83
CA TRP A 151 5.82 34.95 9.07
C TRP A 151 7.20 34.28 9.14
N ASN A 152 7.31 33.15 9.83
CA ASN A 152 8.55 32.39 9.91
C ASN A 152 9.01 31.93 8.52
N GLU A 153 8.09 31.44 7.68
CA GLU A 153 8.42 31.07 6.29
C GLU A 153 8.92 32.25 5.48
N LYS A 154 8.32 33.43 5.62
CA LYS A 154 8.82 34.65 4.98
C LYS A 154 10.23 34.99 5.47
N ILE A 155 10.47 34.93 6.78
CA ILE A 155 11.79 35.22 7.36
C ILE A 155 12.83 34.24 6.82
N VAL A 156 12.53 32.93 6.83
CA VAL A 156 13.40 31.89 6.28
C VAL A 156 13.67 32.16 4.81
N TYR A 157 12.64 32.39 4.01
CA TYR A 157 12.77 32.71 2.58
C TYR A 157 13.68 33.91 2.34
N TYR A 158 13.47 35.03 3.04
CA TYR A 158 14.31 36.21 2.86
C TYR A 158 15.73 36.00 3.40
N SER A 159 15.92 35.21 4.45
CA SER A 159 17.25 34.87 4.95
C SER A 159 18.05 34.07 3.92
N GLU A 160 17.44 33.04 3.31
CA GLU A 160 18.06 32.26 2.24
C GLU A 160 18.33 33.11 1.01
N LEU A 161 17.43 34.04 0.68
CA LEU A 161 17.60 34.97 -0.43
C LEU A 161 18.81 35.88 -0.18
N LEU A 162 18.95 36.42 1.03
CA LEU A 162 20.10 37.23 1.42
C LEU A 162 21.40 36.43 1.39
N GLU A 163 21.39 35.17 1.83
CA GLU A 163 22.56 34.29 1.73
C GLU A 163 22.95 34.04 0.28
N LYS A 164 21.98 33.78 -0.61
CA LYS A 164 22.22 33.63 -2.05
C LYS A 164 22.79 34.91 -2.66
N VAL A 165 22.27 36.07 -2.29
CA VAL A 165 22.78 37.38 -2.76
C VAL A 165 24.21 37.61 -2.26
N LYS A 166 24.49 37.33 -0.98
CA LYS A 166 25.81 37.45 -0.38
C LYS A 166 26.82 36.52 -1.04
N HIS A 167 26.43 35.28 -1.32
CA HIS A 167 27.24 34.33 -2.07
C HIS A 167 27.55 34.85 -3.47
N LEU A 168 26.53 35.28 -4.22
CA LEU A 168 26.71 35.83 -5.58
C LEU A 168 27.62 37.06 -5.60
N TYR A 169 27.49 37.93 -4.61
CA TYR A 169 28.36 39.08 -4.43
C TYR A 169 29.81 38.65 -4.15
N LYS A 170 30.04 37.68 -3.26
CA LYS A 170 31.37 37.16 -2.97
C LYS A 170 32.03 36.50 -4.19
N THR A 171 31.27 35.77 -5.00
CA THR A 171 31.83 35.02 -6.13
C THR A 171 32.03 35.84 -7.39
N GLY A 172 31.23 36.89 -7.63
CA GLY A 172 31.24 37.62 -8.90
C GLY A 172 31.05 39.13 -8.77
N GLY A 173 31.08 39.69 -7.56
CA GLY A 173 30.92 41.11 -7.29
C GLY A 173 29.53 41.67 -7.60
N LEU A 174 29.41 42.99 -7.50
CA LEU A 174 28.15 43.72 -7.64
C LEU A 174 27.51 43.54 -9.04
N ARG A 175 28.33 43.49 -10.09
CA ARG A 175 27.89 43.38 -11.49
C ARG A 175 27.12 42.08 -11.76
N THR A 176 27.55 40.97 -11.14
CA THR A 176 26.93 39.66 -11.29
C THR A 176 25.56 39.60 -10.59
N VAL A 177 25.45 40.22 -9.41
CA VAL A 177 24.17 40.32 -8.69
C VAL A 177 23.16 41.15 -9.49
N VAL A 178 23.56 42.33 -9.98
CA VAL A 178 22.70 43.22 -10.76
C VAL A 178 22.22 42.57 -12.05
N ASN A 179 23.11 41.89 -12.79
CA ASN A 179 22.72 41.16 -14.01
C ASN A 179 21.73 40.04 -13.72
N LYS A 180 21.91 39.29 -12.63
CA LYS A 180 21.02 38.18 -12.27
C LYS A 180 19.64 38.66 -11.82
N VAL A 181 19.56 39.78 -11.11
CA VAL A 181 18.29 40.42 -10.74
C VAL A 181 17.59 40.98 -11.98
N LYS A 182 18.32 41.67 -12.86
CA LYS A 182 17.78 42.24 -14.11
C LYS A 182 17.20 41.16 -15.01
N ASN A 183 17.91 40.03 -15.19
CA ASN A 183 17.41 38.91 -16.00
C ASN A 183 16.15 38.26 -15.42
N LYS A 184 15.94 38.35 -14.11
CA LYS A 184 14.75 37.78 -13.44
C LYS A 184 13.53 38.72 -13.45
N LEU A 185 13.74 40.01 -13.70
CA LEU A 185 12.68 41.03 -13.80
C LEU A 185 12.19 41.26 -15.24
N VAL A 186 12.91 40.75 -16.24
CA VAL A 186 12.59 40.88 -17.68
C VAL A 186 11.82 39.66 -18.21
N CYS A 187 11.61 38.63 -17.38
CA CYS A 187 10.62 37.56 -17.59
C CYS A 187 9.40 37.81 -16.73
#